data_AF-A0A7Y2B2S7-F1
#
_entry.id   AF-A0A7Y2B2S7-F1
#
_cell.length_a   1.000
_cell.length_b   1.000
_cell.length_c   1.000
_cell.angle_alpha   90.00
_cell.angle_beta   90.00
_cell.angle_gamma   90.00
#
_symmetry.space_group_name_H-M   'P 1'
#
loop_
_entity.id
_entity.type
_entity.pdbx_description
1 polymer ?
#
loop_
_entity_poly.entity_id
_entity_poly.type
_entity_poly.pdbx_seq_one_letter_code
_entity_poly.pdbx_strand_id
1 'polypeptide(L)'
;MRILDRYVLSQYISVLIYSMFAIVTIFIVFDLFEKLDDFIDFKVPLVTVVLYYLYSVPEILLLTLPVGMLLSCLFSLGAHSRNLEFVATLAAGISMKRMLVPVLV
;
A
#
# COMPACT_ATOMS: atom_id res chain seq x y z
N MET A 1 7.14 -0.87 23.40
CA MET A 1 6.09 -1.42 22.50
C MET A 1 5.99 -2.91 22.74
N ARG A 2 4.79 -3.45 22.96
CA ARG A 2 4.60 -4.89 23.24
C ARG A 2 4.80 -5.67 21.94
N ILE A 3 5.19 -6.94 22.04
CA ILE A 3 5.52 -7.80 20.88
C ILE A 3 4.37 -7.86 19.86
N LEU A 4 3.13 -7.88 20.36
CA LEU A 4 1.90 -7.85 19.56
C LEU A 4 1.78 -6.57 18.71
N ASP A 5 2.08 -5.41 19.28
CA ASP A 5 1.93 -4.13 18.58
C ASP A 5 2.92 -4.04 17.41
N ARG A 6 4.16 -4.50 17.63
CA ARG A 6 5.21 -4.55 16.60
C ARG A 6 4.85 -5.53 15.48
N TYR A 7 4.24 -6.67 15.84
CA TYR A 7 3.82 -7.67 14.87
C TYR A 7 2.72 -7.13 13.94
N VAL A 8 1.65 -6.59 14.51
CA VAL A 8 0.53 -6.00 13.75
C VAL A 8 1.02 -4.85 12.87
N LEU A 9 1.84 -3.95 13.42
CA LEU A 9 2.40 -2.82 12.67
C LEU A 9 3.29 -3.29 11.51
N SER A 10 4.18 -4.26 11.75
CA SER A 10 5.07 -4.80 10.71
C SER A 10 4.27 -5.46 9.58
N GLN A 11 3.20 -6.18 9.91
CA GLN A 11 2.32 -6.79 8.93
C GLN A 11 1.56 -5.74 8.12
N TYR A 12 0.95 -4.76 8.80
CA TYR A 12 0.26 -3.64 8.15
C TYR A 12 1.17 -2.86 7.20
N ILE A 13 2.37 -2.46 7.64
CA ILE A 13 3.35 -1.73 6.82
C ILE A 13 3.78 -2.56 5.61
N SER A 14 3.99 -3.87 5.79
CA SER A 14 4.33 -4.75 4.67
C SER A 14 3.21 -4.77 3.63
N VAL A 15 1.97 -4.95 4.06
CA VAL A 15 0.80 -4.92 3.17
C VAL A 15 0.63 -3.55 2.50
N LEU A 16 0.88 -2.45 3.22
CA LEU A 16 0.85 -1.08 2.68
C LEU A 16 1.89 -0.88 1.59
N ILE A 17 3.13 -1.34 1.77
CA ILE A 17 4.15 -1.24 0.73
C ILE A 17 3.74 -2.03 -0.52
N TYR A 18 3.22 -3.26 -0.34
CA TYR A 18 2.74 -4.06 -1.47
C TYR A 18 1.55 -3.43 -2.20
N SER A 19 0.58 -2.88 -1.45
CA SER A 19 -0.58 -2.22 -2.07
C SER A 19 -0.18 -0.95 -2.81
N MET A 20 0.70 -0.13 -2.23
CA MET A 20 1.23 1.07 -2.88
C MET A 20 2.01 0.73 -4.14
N PHE A 21 2.88 -0.29 -4.08
CA PHE A 21 3.63 -0.75 -5.25
C PHE A 21 2.70 -1.21 -6.39
N ALA A 22 1.65 -1.97 -6.06
CA ALA A 22 0.67 -2.41 -7.04
C ALA A 22 -0.09 -1.22 -7.68
N ILE A 23 -0.56 -0.26 -6.87
CA ILE A 23 -1.27 0.92 -7.36
C ILE A 23 -0.37 1.77 -8.26
N VAL A 24 0.87 2.05 -7.84
CA VAL A 24 1.84 2.82 -8.62
C VAL A 24 2.15 2.12 -9.94
N THR A 25 2.32 0.80 -9.92
CA THR A 25 2.58 0.02 -11.15
C THR A 25 1.41 0.12 -12.12
N ILE A 26 0.18 -0.07 -11.64
CA ILE A 26 -1.03 0.06 -12.46
C ILE A 26 -1.13 1.46 -13.05
N PHE A 27 -0.85 2.50 -12.26
CA PHE A 27 -0.88 3.88 -12.70
C PHE A 27 0.13 4.16 -13.81
N ILE A 28 1.40 3.74 -13.63
CA ILE A 28 2.46 3.92 -14.64
C ILE A 28 2.09 3.21 -15.93
N VAL A 29 1.59 1.97 -15.86
CA VAL A 29 1.20 1.22 -17.05
C VAL A 29 0.05 1.93 -17.77
N PHE A 30 -0.98 2.37 -17.05
CA PHE A 30 -2.12 3.07 -17.63
C PHE A 30 -1.69 4.36 -18.32
N ASP A 31 -0.91 5.21 -17.64
CA ASP A 31 -0.42 6.48 -18.18
C ASP A 31 0.51 6.27 -19.39
N LEU A 32 1.34 5.22 -19.36
CA LEU A 32 2.21 4.86 -20.46
C LEU A 32 1.41 4.47 -21.70
N PHE A 33 0.34 3.69 -21.54
CA PHE A 33 -0.54 3.31 -22.65
C PHE A 33 -1.30 4.52 -23.21
N GLU A 34 -1.73 5.46 -22.36
CA GLU A 34 -2.44 6.67 -22.78
C GLU A 34 -1.55 7.62 -23.59
N LYS A 35 -0.28 7.77 -23.19
CA LYS A 35 0.69 8.68 -23.84
C LYS A 35 1.61 7.99 -24.85
N LEU A 36 1.39 6.71 -25.14
CA LEU A 36 2.29 5.92 -25.96
C LEU A 36 2.45 6.50 -27.37
N ASP A 37 1.33 6.90 -27.98
CA ASP A 37 1.30 7.50 -29.31
C ASP A 37 2.06 8.83 -29.34
N ASP A 38 1.83 9.70 -28.34
CA ASP A 38 2.54 10.98 -28.20
C ASP A 38 4.06 10.77 -28.05
N PHE A 39 4.50 9.82 -27.22
CA PHE A 39 5.93 9.56 -27.03
C PHE A 39 6.63 9.10 -28.31
N ILE A 40 5.94 8.31 -29.14
CA ILE A 40 6.44 7.85 -30.43
C ILE A 40 6.50 9.02 -31.43
N ASP A 41 5.44 9.82 -31.50
CA ASP A 41 5.33 10.95 -32.44
C ASP A 41 6.35 12.05 -32.16
N PHE A 42 6.59 12.37 -30.89
CA PHE A 42 7.60 13.36 -30.47
C PHE A 42 9.03 12.81 -30.40
N LYS A 43 9.26 11.52 -30.74
CA LYS A 43 10.57 10.84 -30.68
C LYS A 43 11.29 11.05 -29.34
N VAL A 44 10.53 10.95 -28.25
CA VAL A 44 11.05 11.25 -26.91
C VAL A 44 12.11 10.21 -26.52
N PRO A 45 13.31 10.64 -26.07
CA PRO A 45 14.31 9.70 -25.58
C PRO A 45 13.77 8.88 -24.40
N LEU A 46 14.01 7.56 -24.38
CA LEU A 46 13.59 6.68 -23.29
C LEU A 46 14.07 7.15 -21.91
N VAL A 47 15.24 7.79 -21.85
CA VAL A 47 15.79 8.38 -20.61
C VAL A 47 14.86 9.47 -20.05
N THR A 48 14.28 10.29 -20.92
CA THR A 48 13.34 11.34 -20.52
C THR A 48 12.03 10.74 -20.00
N VAL A 49 11.55 9.66 -20.62
CA VAL A 49 10.35 8.94 -20.15
C VAL A 49 10.57 8.35 -18.76
N VAL A 50 11.72 7.74 -18.50
CA VAL A 50 12.06 7.20 -17.17
C VAL A 50 12.18 8.30 -16.12
N LEU A 51 12.84 9.41 -16.45
CA LEU A 51 12.95 10.57 -15.54
C LEU A 51 11.58 11.19 -15.25
N TYR A 52 10.71 11.28 -16.25
CA TYR A 52 9.33 11.76 -16.10
C TYR A 52 8.59 10.93 -15.05
N TYR A 53 8.54 9.61 -15.21
CA TYR A 53 7.86 8.75 -14.22
C TYR A 53 8.53 8.79 -12.85
N LEU A 54 9.85 8.87 -12.78
CA LEU A 54 10.57 8.97 -11.50
C LEU A 54 10.17 10.23 -10.71
N TYR A 55 9.98 11.37 -11.39
CA TYR A 55 9.52 12.61 -10.76
C TYR A 55 8.02 12.64 -10.49
N SER A 56 7.22 11.87 -11.23
CA SER A 56 5.78 11.74 -10.97
C SER A 56 5.43 10.80 -9.82
N VAL A 57 6.31 9.83 -9.48
CA VAL A 57 6.05 8.85 -8.41
C VAL A 57 5.70 9.51 -7.05
N PRO A 58 6.41 10.54 -6.54
CA PRO A 58 6.05 11.19 -5.28
C PRO A 58 4.63 11.78 -5.27
N GLU A 59 4.20 12.38 -6.39
CA GLU A 59 2.87 12.95 -6.54
C GLU A 59 1.80 11.86 -6.56
N ILE A 60 2.03 10.79 -7.33
CA ILE A 60 1.14 9.62 -7.39
C ILE A 60 1.00 8.99 -6.00
N LEU A 61 2.12 8.85 -5.27
CA LEU A 61 2.12 8.30 -3.91
C LEU A 61 1.27 9.15 -2.96
N LEU A 62 1.38 10.49 -3.01
CA LEU A 62 0.59 11.39 -2.15
C LEU A 62 -0.92 11.27 -2.43
N LEU A 63 -1.30 11.20 -3.71
CA LEU A 63 -2.71 11.07 -4.11
C LEU A 63 -3.30 9.70 -3.78
N THR A 64 -2.50 8.64 -3.90
CA THR A 64 -2.94 7.25 -3.70
C THR A 64 -2.79 6.76 -2.27
N LEU A 65 -2.05 7.49 -1.41
CA LEU A 65 -1.81 7.15 0.00
C LEU A 65 -3.09 6.85 0.78
N PRO A 66 -4.16 7.67 0.72
CA PRO A 66 -5.40 7.39 1.47
C PRO A 66 -6.06 6.08 1.05
N VAL A 67 -6.06 5.78 -0.26
CA VAL A 67 -6.63 4.54 -0.81
C VAL A 67 -5.76 3.34 -0.43
N GLY A 68 -4.42 3.49 -0.52
CA GLY A 68 -3.47 2.47 -0.11
C GLY A 68 -3.57 2.11 1.37
N MET A 69 -3.77 3.11 2.24
CA MET A 69 -4.02 2.91 3.68
C MET A 69 -5.32 2.14 3.93
N LEU A 70 -6.40 2.46 3.23
CA LEU A 70 -7.67 1.74 3.36
C LEU A 70 -7.54 0.27 2.92
N LEU A 71 -6.92 0.03 1.76
CA LEU A 71 -6.72 -1.33 1.24
C LEU A 71 -5.80 -2.14 2.14
N SER A 72 -4.70 -1.56 2.60
CA SER A 72 -3.77 -2.25 3.50
C SER A 72 -4.40 -2.58 4.86
N CYS A 73 -5.21 -1.67 5.40
CA CYS A 73 -5.99 -1.93 6.60
C CYS A 73 -6.96 -3.09 6.37
N LEU A 74 -7.72 -3.08 5.27
CA LEU A 74 -8.66 -4.15 4.91
C LEU A 74 -7.96 -5.51 4.77
N PHE A 75 -6.85 -5.57 4.04
CA PHE A 75 -6.13 -6.82 3.81
C PHE A 75 -5.43 -7.33 5.08
N SER A 76 -4.82 -6.45 5.88
CA SER A 76 -4.17 -6.84 7.13
C SER A 76 -5.18 -7.35 8.15
N LEU A 77 -6.29 -6.63 8.37
CA LEU A 77 -7.36 -7.07 9.26
C LEU A 77 -8.03 -8.36 8.73
N GLY A 78 -8.22 -8.47 7.41
CA GLY A 78 -8.72 -9.69 6.78
C GLY A 78 -7.82 -10.91 7.03
N ALA A 79 -6.49 -10.72 7.00
CA ALA A 79 -5.52 -11.77 7.30
C ALA A 79 -5.60 -12.21 8.78
N HIS A 80 -5.62 -11.26 9.72
CA HIS A 80 -5.76 -11.56 11.15
C HIS A 80 -7.09 -12.28 11.47
N SER A 81 -8.17 -11.93 10.78
CA SER A 81 -9.47 -12.60 10.90
C SER A 81 -9.42 -14.04 10.39
N ARG A 82 -8.82 -14.26 9.23
CA ARG A 82 -8.68 -15.60 8.62
C ARG A 82 -7.83 -16.55 9.47
N ASN A 83 -6.78 -16.02 10.11
CA ASN A 83 -5.90 -16.78 10.98
C ASN A 83 -6.44 -16.97 12.42
N LEU A 84 -7.68 -16.51 12.71
CA LEU A 84 -8.28 -16.53 14.04
C LEU A 84 -7.47 -15.80 15.12
N GLU A 85 -6.58 -14.88 14.73
CA GLU A 85 -5.74 -14.13 15.67
C GLU A 85 -6.56 -13.16 16.53
N PHE A 86 -7.66 -12.62 15.98
CA PHE A 86 -8.65 -11.87 16.77
C PHE A 86 -9.32 -12.74 17.84
N VAL A 87 -9.64 -13.99 17.51
CA VAL A 87 -10.29 -14.92 18.45
C VAL A 87 -9.29 -15.35 19.53
N ALA A 88 -8.04 -15.61 19.14
CA ALA A 88 -6.96 -15.98 20.07
C ALA A 88 -6.65 -14.86 21.08
N THR A 89 -6.61 -13.60 20.64
CA THR A 89 -6.38 -12.45 21.52
C THR A 89 -7.54 -12.23 22.51
N LEU A 90 -8.79 -12.39 22.05
CA LEU A 90 -9.97 -12.39 22.91
C LEU A 90 -9.93 -13.52 23.94
N ALA A 91 -9.57 -14.74 23.53
CA ALA A 91 -9.43 -15.90 24.42
C ALA A 91 -8.29 -15.73 25.45
N ALA A 92 -7.24 -14.99 25.11
CA ALA A 92 -6.15 -14.61 26.02
C ALA A 92 -6.51 -13.46 26.99
N GLY A 93 -7.77 -12.99 26.98
CA GLY A 93 -8.24 -11.89 27.83
C GLY A 93 -7.79 -10.50 27.37
N ILE A 94 -7.26 -10.37 26.15
CA ILE A 94 -6.85 -9.10 25.57
C ILE A 94 -8.02 -8.50 24.77
N SER A 95 -8.37 -7.25 25.05
CA SER A 95 -9.42 -6.55 24.29
C SER A 95 -9.05 -6.44 22.82
N MET A 96 -10.00 -6.77 21.93
CA MET A 96 -9.88 -6.62 20.48
C MET A 96 -9.49 -5.19 20.05
N LYS A 97 -9.94 -4.17 20.80
CA LYS A 97 -9.58 -2.76 20.54
C LYS A 97 -8.07 -2.54 20.48
N ARG A 98 -7.31 -3.35 21.23
CA ARG A 98 -5.86 -3.23 21.34
C ARG A 98 -5.11 -3.71 20.09
N MET A 99 -5.73 -4.55 19.25
CA MET A 99 -5.21 -4.89 17.91
C MET A 99 -5.49 -3.80 16.88
N LEU A 100 -6.44 -2.90 17.13
CA LEU A 100 -6.78 -1.79 16.21
C LEU A 100 -5.91 -0.54 16.45
N VAL A 101 -5.39 -0.35 17.67
CA VAL A 101 -4.54 0.80 18.02
C VAL A 101 -3.31 0.95 17.11
N PRO A 102 -2.54 -0.12 16.78
CA PRO A 102 -1.36 0.01 15.92
C PRO A 102 -1.68 0.36 14.46
N VAL A 103 -2.95 0.25 14.04
CA VAL A 103 -3.38 0.60 12.66
C VAL A 103 -3.86 2.05 12.59
N LEU A 104 -4.23 2.64 13.73
CA LEU A 104 -4.71 4.02 13.85
C LEU A 104 -3.61 5.05 14.11
N VAL A 105 -2.42 4.61 14.47
CA VAL A 105 -1.23 5.43 14.78
C VAL A 105 -0.22 5.27 13.67
#